data_AF-A0A3P1ZY83-F1
#
_entry.id   AF-A0A3P1ZY83-F1
#
_cell.length_a   1.000
_cell.length_b   1.000
_cell.length_c   1.000
_cell.angle_alpha   90.00
_cell.angle_beta   90.00
_cell.angle_gamma   90.00
#
_symmetry.space_group_name_H-M   'P 1'
#
loop_
_entity.id
_entity.type
_entity.pdbx_description
1 polymer ?
#
loop_
_entity_poly.entity_id
_entity_poly.type
_entity_poly.pdbx_seq_one_letter_code
_entity_poly.pdbx_strand_id
1 'polypeptide(L)' 'KDIAKRGKTSTGWFYGFKLHAVFNRLGELVTFHLSTGNTDDRQALKQMAKQLSGTLVGDKGYISKDLA' A
#
# COMPACT_ATOMS: atom_id res chain seq x y z
N LYS A 1 14.90 -10.37 6.86
CA LYS A 1 14.16 -11.66 6.67
C LYS A 1 12.78 -11.59 7.35
N ASP A 2 12.22 -10.37 7.52
CA ASP A 2 11.26 -10.07 8.60
C ASP A 2 10.00 -9.33 8.11
N ILE A 3 9.84 -9.21 6.80
CA ILE A 3 8.75 -8.47 6.16
C ILE A 3 7.54 -9.36 5.86
N ALA A 4 7.74 -10.67 5.69
CA ALA A 4 6.64 -11.59 5.51
C ALA A 4 6.01 -11.94 6.87
N LYS A 5 4.68 -11.76 7.00
CA LYS A 5 3.93 -12.11 8.21
C LYS A 5 2.71 -12.95 7.86
N ARG A 6 2.26 -13.73 8.86
CA ARG A 6 1.01 -14.48 8.78
C ARG A 6 -0.16 -13.52 9.02
N GLY A 7 -1.16 -13.56 8.14
CA GLY A 7 -2.42 -12.83 8.29
C GLY A 7 -3.62 -13.74 8.09
N LYS A 8 -4.80 -13.26 8.51
CA LYS A 8 -6.08 -13.97 8.39
C LYS A 8 -7.06 -13.13 7.57
N THR A 9 -7.68 -13.72 6.56
CA THR A 9 -8.77 -13.16 5.77
C THR A 9 -10.07 -13.91 6.07
N SER A 10 -11.19 -13.48 5.47
CA SER A 10 -12.44 -14.24 5.49
C SER A 10 -12.33 -15.61 4.81
N THR A 11 -11.36 -15.78 3.92
CA THR A 11 -11.15 -17.00 3.12
C THR A 11 -10.07 -17.93 3.66
N GLY A 12 -9.26 -17.50 4.65
CA GLY A 12 -8.27 -18.38 5.27
C GLY A 12 -7.06 -17.65 5.86
N TRP A 13 -5.96 -18.38 6.01
CA TRP A 13 -4.68 -17.85 6.45
C TRP A 13 -3.76 -17.64 5.25
N PHE A 14 -2.93 -16.61 5.31
CA PHE A 14 -1.88 -16.36 4.32
C PHE A 14 -0.57 -16.03 5.03
N TYR A 15 0.56 -16.23 4.35
CA TYR A 15 1.88 -15.80 4.79
C TYR A 15 2.56 -15.06 3.66
N GLY A 16 2.89 -13.80 3.87
CA GLY A 16 3.49 -12.98 2.81
C GLY A 16 3.72 -11.53 3.23
N PHE A 17 4.08 -10.72 2.24
CA PHE A 17 4.26 -9.28 2.34
C PHE A 17 3.40 -8.59 1.27
N LYS A 18 3.23 -7.28 1.38
CA LYS A 18 2.57 -6.46 0.35
C LYS A 18 3.58 -5.52 -0.30
N LEU A 19 3.45 -5.35 -1.61
CA LEU A 19 4.15 -4.32 -2.37
C LEU A 19 3.14 -3.26 -2.76
N HIS A 20 3.37 -2.03 -2.32
CA HIS A 20 2.63 -0.86 -2.75
C HIS A 20 3.53 -0.07 -3.70
N ALA A 21 2.99 0.36 -4.84
CA ALA A 21 3.76 1.09 -5.84
C ALA A 21 2.91 2.22 -6.42
N VAL A 22 3.54 3.35 -6.68
CA VAL A 22 2.96 4.51 -7.37
C VAL A 22 3.68 4.69 -8.68
N PHE A 23 2.91 4.76 -9.76
CA PHE A 23 3.40 5.02 -11.10
C PHE A 23 2.92 6.38 -11.58
N ASN A 24 3.73 7.06 -12.38
CA ASN A 24 3.28 8.26 -13.07
C ASN A 24 2.49 7.89 -14.35
N ARG A 25 1.98 8.89 -15.06
CA ARG A 25 1.18 8.71 -16.28
C ARG A 25 1.97 8.09 -17.45
N LEU A 26 3.30 8.14 -17.41
CA LEU A 26 4.17 7.51 -18.42
C LEU A 26 4.48 6.04 -18.07
N GLY A 27 3.97 5.54 -16.93
CA GLY A 27 4.23 4.18 -16.45
C GLY A 27 5.54 4.04 -15.69
N GLU A 28 6.21 5.14 -15.34
CA GLU A 28 7.46 5.10 -14.57
C GLU A 28 7.15 4.92 -13.08
N LEU A 29 7.96 4.09 -12.41
CA LEU A 29 7.86 3.90 -10.97
C LEU A 29 8.35 5.15 -10.24
N VAL A 30 7.46 5.81 -9.50
CA VAL A 30 7.78 7.03 -8.73
C VAL A 30 8.24 6.68 -7.33
N THR A 31 7.50 5.79 -6.66
CA THR A 31 7.83 5.32 -5.31
C THR A 31 7.21 3.96 -5.05
N PHE A 32 7.80 3.22 -4.12
CA PHE A 32 7.26 1.95 -3.65
C PHE A 32 7.47 1.80 -2.15
N HIS A 33 6.63 0.97 -1.54
CA HIS A 33 6.73 0.60 -0.15
C HIS A 33 6.46 -0.89 0.03
N LEU A 34 7.36 -1.57 0.74
CA LEU A 34 7.16 -2.96 1.16
C LEU A 34 6.64 -2.99 2.59
N SER A 35 5.48 -3.58 2.79
CA SER A 35 4.85 -3.72 4.10
C SER A 35 4.61 -5.18 4.45
N THR A 36 4.35 -5.45 5.73
CA THR A 36 3.98 -6.80 6.15
C THR A 36 2.63 -7.20 5.58
N GLY A 37 2.41 -8.48 5.32
CA GLY A 37 1.23 -8.94 4.60
C GLY A 37 -0.10 -8.54 5.23
N ASN A 38 -0.12 -8.34 6.55
CA ASN A 38 -1.29 -7.93 7.32
C ASN A 38 -1.36 -6.42 7.59
N THR A 39 -0.50 -5.60 6.96
CA THR A 39 -0.54 -4.14 7.08
C THR A 39 -1.73 -3.56 6.31
N ASP A 40 -2.37 -2.55 6.90
CA ASP A 40 -3.44 -1.77 6.28
C ASP A 40 -2.86 -0.87 5.17
N ASP A 41 -3.46 -0.91 3.98
CA ASP A 41 -2.95 -0.24 2.79
C ASP A 41 -2.84 1.29 2.98
N ARG A 42 -3.71 1.87 3.81
CA ARG A 42 -3.71 3.30 4.14
C ARG A 42 -2.44 3.76 4.87
N GLN A 43 -1.81 2.87 5.63
CA GLN A 43 -0.56 3.20 6.33
C GLN A 43 0.60 3.33 5.34
N ALA A 44 0.67 2.44 4.35
CA ALA A 44 1.67 2.51 3.29
C ALA A 44 1.47 3.77 2.44
N LEU A 45 0.22 4.14 2.14
CA LEU A 45 -0.10 5.36 1.41
C LEU A 45 0.43 6.62 2.10
N LYS A 46 0.22 6.78 3.42
CA LYS A 46 0.72 7.95 4.16
C LYS A 46 2.24 8.11 4.04
N GLN A 47 2.99 7.01 3.99
CA GLN A 47 4.44 7.06 3.81
C GLN A 47 4.82 7.43 2.37
N MET A 48 4.20 6.77 1.38
CA MET A 48 4.52 7.01 -0.03
C MET A 48 4.10 8.40 -0.51
N ALA A 49 2.98 8.93 -0.04
CA ALA A 49 2.44 10.21 -0.48
C ALA A 49 3.16 11.43 0.12
N LYS A 50 3.99 11.26 1.17
CA LYS A 50 4.61 12.37 1.90
C LYS A 50 5.44 13.33 1.02
N GLN A 51 6.01 12.82 -0.06
CA GLN A 51 6.85 13.58 -0.99
C GLN A 51 6.21 13.74 -2.38
N LEU A 52 4.95 13.33 -2.53
CA LEU A 52 4.22 13.44 -3.79
C LEU A 52 3.29 14.66 -3.77
N SER A 53 3.14 15.29 -4.91
CA SER A 53 2.16 16.35 -5.13
C SER A 53 1.31 16.04 -6.36
N GLY A 54 0.08 16.55 -6.37
CA GLY A 54 -0.90 16.31 -7.42
C GLY A 54 -1.94 15.25 -7.06
N THR A 55 -2.52 14.64 -8.07
CA THR A 55 -3.64 13.69 -7.91
C THR A 55 -3.12 12.25 -7.86
N LEU A 56 -3.42 11.55 -6.77
CA LEU A 56 -3.20 10.11 -6.66
C LEU A 56 -4.52 9.36 -6.91
N VAL A 57 -4.48 8.34 -7.77
CA VAL A 57 -5.61 7.46 -8.05
C VAL A 57 -5.22 6.05 -7.62
N GLY A 58 -6.07 5.39 -6.84
CA GLY A 58 -5.78 4.09 -6.26
C GLY A 58 -7.05 3.27 -6.04
N ASP A 59 -6.89 2.07 -5.48
CA ASP A 59 -7.99 1.16 -5.20
C ASP A 59 -8.81 1.57 -3.96
N LYS A 60 -9.94 0.87 -3.75
CA LYS A 60 -10.85 1.11 -2.63
C LYS A 60 -10.18 0.94 -1.26
N GLY A 61 -9.18 0.07 -1.14
CA GLY A 61 -8.41 -0.16 0.08
C GLY A 61 -7.70 1.07 0.62
N TYR A 62 -7.45 2.08 -0.22
CA TYR A 62 -6.82 3.34 0.19
C TYR A 62 -7.82 4.41 0.69
N ILE A 63 -9.12 4.17 0.64
CA ILE A 63 -10.13 5.15 1.08
C ILE A 63 -10.19 5.20 2.61
N SER A 64 -10.12 6.42 3.17
CA SER A 64 -10.32 6.68 4.61
C SER A 64 -10.99 8.03 4.82
N LYS A 65 -11.78 8.17 5.89
CA LYS A 65 -12.34 9.47 6.30
C LYS A 65 -11.23 10.50 6.57
N ASP A 66 -10.11 10.06 7.14
CA ASP A 66 -8.95 10.91 7.45
C ASP A 66 -8.03 11.17 6.23
N LEU A 67 -8.37 10.62 5.06
CA LEU A 67 -7.63 10.82 3.81
C LEU A 67 -8.45 11.59 2.76
N ALA A 68 -9.70 11.94 3.08
CA ALA A 68 -10.62 12.69 2.21
C ALA A 68 -10.60 14.19 2.53
#